data_AF-A0A973GD58-F1
#
_entry.id   AF-A0A973GD58-F1
#
_cell.length_a   1.000
_cell.length_b   1.000
_cell.length_c   1.000
_cell.angle_alpha   90.00
_cell.angle_beta   90.00
_cell.angle_gamma   90.00
#
_symmetry.space_group_name_H-M   'P 1'
#
loop_
_entity.id
_entity.type
_entity.pdbx_description
1 polymer ?
#
loop_
_entity_poly.entity_id
_entity_poly.type
_entity_poly.pdbx_seq_one_letter_code
_entity_poly.pdbx_strand_id
1 'polypeptide(L)'
;MPAQKDAALADIRADLHVAALALPDLPAGARRAVGVAYALFAELARRIELTPADEVLRTRVRVPGVVKVRLAAQAVLRTPREH
;
A
#
# COMPACT_ATOMS: atom_id res chain seq x y z
N MET A 1 17.34 7.77 -15.23
CA MET A 1 16.46 8.75 -14.55
C MET A 1 16.06 8.24 -13.15
N PRO A 2 16.95 8.28 -12.14
CA PRO A 2 16.60 7.88 -10.77
C PRO A 2 15.66 8.91 -10.10
N ALA A 3 15.96 10.20 -10.28
CA ALA A 3 15.22 11.30 -9.64
C ALA A 3 13.72 11.34 -9.95
N GLN A 4 13.30 10.94 -11.16
CA GLN A 4 11.87 10.88 -11.52
C GLN A 4 11.13 9.74 -10.80
N LYS A 5 11.78 8.57 -10.64
CA LYS A 5 11.23 7.45 -9.88
C LYS A 5 11.04 7.86 -8.42
N ASP A 6 12.05 8.52 -7.86
CA ASP A 6 12.07 8.90 -6.45
C ASP A 6 11.04 10.00 -6.15
N ALA A 7 10.87 10.98 -7.05
CA ALA A 7 9.81 11.98 -6.94
C ALA A 7 8.41 11.36 -6.96
N ALA A 8 8.15 10.42 -7.88
CA ALA A 8 6.87 9.71 -7.93
C ALA A 8 6.63 8.84 -6.68
N LEU A 9 7.68 8.18 -6.16
CA LEU A 9 7.59 7.44 -4.90
C LEU A 9 7.30 8.36 -3.71
N ALA A 10 7.91 9.55 -3.66
CA ALA A 10 7.65 10.52 -2.61
C ALA A 10 6.18 10.98 -2.61
N ASP A 11 5.61 11.25 -3.79
CA ASP A 11 4.21 11.62 -3.97
C ASP A 11 3.27 10.50 -3.50
N ILE A 12 3.52 9.26 -3.94
CA ILE A 12 2.78 8.08 -3.49
C ILE A 12 2.84 7.91 -1.97
N ARG A 13 4.01 8.17 -1.35
CA ARG A 13 4.17 8.07 0.11
C ARG A 13 3.39 9.16 0.83
N ALA A 14 3.31 10.37 0.28
CA ALA A 14 2.50 11.45 0.82
C ALA A 14 1.01 11.09 0.79
N ASP A 15 0.51 10.59 -0.34
CA ASP A 15 -0.88 10.13 -0.47
C ASP A 15 -1.21 8.98 0.50
N LEU A 16 -0.30 8.02 0.64
CA LEU A 16 -0.43 6.93 1.59
C LEU A 16 -0.50 7.46 3.03
N HIS A 17 0.31 8.46 3.38
CA HIS A 17 0.27 9.07 4.70
C HIS A 17 -1.10 9.72 4.96
N VAL A 18 -1.62 10.50 4.01
CA VAL A 18 -2.96 11.11 4.11
C VAL A 18 -4.04 10.04 4.28
N ALA A 19 -3.99 8.97 3.49
CA ALA A 19 -4.93 7.86 3.61
C ALA A 19 -4.87 7.18 4.98
N ALA A 20 -3.67 7.01 5.55
CA ALA A 20 -3.49 6.41 6.87
C ALA A 20 -4.11 7.26 7.99
N LEU A 21 -4.08 8.59 7.86
CA LEU A 21 -4.72 9.51 8.80
C LEU A 21 -6.25 9.45 8.73
N ALA A 22 -6.83 9.19 7.55
CA ALA A 22 -8.29 9.10 7.36
C ALA A 22 -8.88 7.74 7.73
N LEU A 23 -8.09 6.67 7.78
CA LEU A 23 -8.56 5.31 8.09
C LEU A 23 -9.37 5.20 9.41
N PRO A 24 -8.96 5.80 10.53
CA PRO A 24 -9.70 5.73 11.80
C PRO A 24 -11.12 6.31 11.72
N ASP A 25 -11.37 7.26 10.82
CA ASP A 25 -12.67 7.92 10.69
C ASP A 25 -13.67 7.13 9.84
N LEU A 26 -13.20 6.10 9.12
CA LEU A 26 -14.07 5.27 8.28
C LEU A 26 -14.90 4.29 9.10
N PRO A 27 -16.15 3.97 8.71
CA PRO A 27 -16.92 2.88 9.29
C PRO A 27 -16.16 1.54 9.21
N ALA A 28 -16.33 0.64 10.19
CA ALA A 28 -15.52 -0.57 10.31
C ALA A 28 -15.48 -1.48 9.06
N GLY A 29 -16.57 -1.53 8.28
CA GLY A 29 -16.60 -2.26 7.00
C GLY A 29 -15.70 -1.65 5.93
N ALA A 30 -15.84 -0.33 5.72
CA ALA A 30 -15.02 0.42 4.77
C ALA A 30 -13.56 0.47 5.21
N ARG A 31 -13.30 0.69 6.51
CA ARG A 31 -11.96 0.73 7.11
C ARG A 31 -11.15 -0.52 6.82
N ARG A 32 -11.78 -1.70 6.87
CA ARG A 32 -11.13 -2.97 6.50
C ARG A 32 -10.69 -2.99 5.04
N ALA A 33 -11.62 -2.74 4.11
CA ALA A 33 -11.33 -2.78 2.69
C ALA A 33 -10.26 -1.75 2.28
N VAL A 34 -10.39 -0.51 2.75
CA VAL A 34 -9.43 0.56 2.49
C VAL A 34 -8.08 0.25 3.15
N GLY A 35 -8.07 -0.31 4.36
CA GLY A 35 -6.84 -0.76 5.03
C GLY A 35 -6.09 -1.84 4.24
N VAL A 36 -6.80 -2.77 3.59
CA VAL A 36 -6.18 -3.75 2.68
C VAL A 36 -5.57 -3.07 1.47
N ALA A 37 -6.32 -2.17 0.82
CA ALA A 37 -5.84 -1.43 -0.34
C ALA A 37 -4.59 -0.60 0.01
N TYR A 38 -4.64 0.16 1.11
CA TYR A 38 -3.51 0.92 1.65
C TYR A 38 -2.27 0.04 1.81
N ALA A 39 -2.41 -1.10 2.49
CA ALA A 39 -1.29 -1.98 2.74
C ALA A 39 -0.70 -2.59 1.46
N LEU A 40 -1.54 -2.91 0.46
CA LEU A 40 -1.11 -3.40 -0.84
C LEU A 40 -0.30 -2.34 -1.60
N PHE A 41 -0.76 -1.10 -1.62
CA PHE A 41 -0.06 0.01 -2.27
C PHE A 41 1.25 0.35 -1.55
N ALA A 42 1.27 0.35 -0.21
CA ALA A 42 2.47 0.58 0.58
C ALA A 42 3.56 -0.48 0.31
N GLU A 43 3.18 -1.75 0.19
CA GLU A 43 4.11 -2.84 -0.16
C GLU A 43 4.57 -2.75 -1.63
N LEU A 44 3.69 -2.34 -2.54
CA LEU A 44 4.08 -2.13 -3.94
C LEU A 44 5.10 -0.99 -4.06
N ALA A 45 4.86 0.15 -3.40
CA ALA A 45 5.79 1.28 -3.36
C ALA A 45 7.16 0.87 -2.82
N ARG A 46 7.19 0.10 -1.71
CA ARG A 46 8.43 -0.44 -1.14
C ARG A 46 9.19 -1.34 -2.12
N ARG A 47 8.49 -2.12 -2.95
CA ARG A 47 9.14 -2.97 -3.96
C ARG A 47 9.72 -2.14 -5.10
N ILE A 48 8.98 -1.15 -5.60
CA ILE A 48 9.44 -0.25 -6.66
C ILE A 48 10.68 0.54 -6.20
N GLU A 49 10.72 0.93 -4.93
CA GLU A 49 11.88 1.57 -4.30
C GLU A 49 13.14 0.69 -4.38
N LEU A 50 13.00 -0.61 -4.10
CA LEU A 50 14.07 -1.61 -4.17
C LEU A 50 14.41 -2.06 -5.59
N THR A 51 13.56 -1.79 -6.59
CA THR A 51 13.83 -2.12 -8.00
C THR A 51 14.59 -0.98 -8.67
N PRO A 52 15.70 -1.26 -9.39
CA PRO A 52 16.40 -0.24 -10.18
C PRO A 52 15.46 0.44 -11.19
N ALA A 53 15.60 1.74 -11.39
CA ALA A 53 14.68 2.52 -12.24
C ALA A 53 14.58 1.97 -13.68
N ASP A 54 15.69 1.44 -14.21
CA ASP A 54 15.74 0.84 -15.55
C ASP A 54 14.93 -0.48 -15.63
N GLU A 55 14.90 -1.24 -14.53
CA GLU A 55 14.11 -2.47 -14.42
C GLU A 55 12.62 -2.19 -14.17
N VAL A 56 12.27 -1.11 -13.47
CA VAL A 56 10.86 -0.71 -13.25
C VAL A 56 10.16 -0.43 -14.58
N LEU A 57 10.87 0.15 -15.54
CA LEU A 57 10.32 0.43 -16.88
C LEU A 57 10.14 -0.82 -17.75
N ARG A 58 10.92 -1.88 -17.47
CA ARG A 58 10.95 -3.11 -18.29
C ARG A 58 10.22 -4.29 -17.66
N THR A 59 9.93 -4.23 -16.37
CA THR A 59 9.37 -5.36 -15.62
C THR A 59 8.14 -4.94 -14.83
N ARG A 60 7.16 -5.84 -14.76
CA ARG A 60 5.98 -5.62 -13.94
C ARG A 60 6.28 -5.99 -12.49
N VAL A 61 6.51 -5.00 -11.63
CA VAL A 61 6.64 -5.21 -10.19
C VAL A 61 5.30 -5.70 -9.62
N ARG A 62 5.31 -6.84 -8.93
CA ARG A 62 4.09 -7.46 -8.36
C ARG A 62 4.23 -7.68 -6.86
N VAL A 63 3.09 -7.61 -6.18
CA VAL A 63 2.93 -8.11 -4.80
C VAL A 63 2.56 -9.60 -4.86
N PRO A 64 3.37 -10.52 -4.30
CA PRO A 64 3.13 -11.96 -4.25
C PRO A 64 1.83 -12.26 -3.49
N GLY A 65 1.14 -13.32 -3.91
CA GLY A 65 -0.15 -13.72 -3.34
C GLY A 65 -0.12 -13.88 -1.82
N VAL A 66 0.94 -14.50 -1.28
CA VAL A 66 1.13 -14.68 0.18
C VAL A 66 1.17 -13.36 0.95
N VAL A 67 1.71 -12.30 0.34
CA VAL A 67 1.76 -10.98 0.97
C VAL A 67 0.37 -10.34 0.93
N LYS A 68 -0.36 -10.48 -0.19
CA LYS A 68 -1.76 -10.01 -0.28
C LYS A 68 -2.65 -10.64 0.79
N VAL A 69 -2.51 -11.95 1.02
CA VAL A 69 -3.27 -12.69 2.04
C VAL A 69 -2.94 -12.19 3.45
N ARG A 70 -1.64 -12.00 3.76
CA ARG A 70 -1.21 -11.48 5.06
C ARG A 70 -1.77 -10.08 5.34
N LEU A 71 -1.74 -9.20 4.34
CA LEU A 71 -2.26 -7.84 4.46
C LEU A 71 -3.78 -7.82 4.65
N ALA A 72 -4.51 -8.69 3.95
CA ALA A 72 -5.93 -8.88 4.16
C ALA A 72 -6.25 -9.34 5.59
N ALA A 73 -5.52 -10.33 6.10
CA ALA A 73 -5.69 -10.82 7.46
C ALA A 73 -5.42 -9.74 8.52
N GLN A 74 -4.36 -8.93 8.36
CA GLN A 74 -4.05 -7.85 9.29
C GLN A 74 -5.14 -6.77 9.34
N ALA A 75 -5.70 -6.37 8.20
CA ALA A 75 -6.78 -5.38 8.17
C ALA A 75 -8.04 -5.89 8.87
N VAL A 76 -8.39 -7.16 8.67
CA VAL A 76 -9.53 -7.80 9.34
C VAL A 76 -9.31 -7.90 10.85
N LEU A 77 -8.10 -8.25 11.31
CA LEU A 77 -7.79 -8.42 12.74
C LEU A 77 -7.70 -7.08 13.50
N ARG A 78 -7.28 -6.00 12.84
CA ARG A 78 -7.13 -4.67 13.48
C ARG A 78 -8.43 -3.86 13.56
N THR A 79 -9.51 -4.33 12.94
CA THR A 79 -10.78 -3.60 12.94
C THR A 79 -11.78 -4.32 13.85
N PRO A 80 -12.20 -3.70 14.97
CA PRO A 80 -13.21 -4.29 15.85
C PRO A 80 -14.48 -4.60 15.06
N ARG A 81 -15.09 -5.75 15.37
CA ARG A 81 -16.44 -6.08 14.88
C ARG A 81 -17.42 -5.26 15.72
N GLU A 82 -18.12 -4.33 15.08
CA GLU A 82 -19.26 -3.67 15.70
C GLU A 82 -20.36 -4.73 15.85
N HIS A 83 -20.81 -4.96 17.09
CA HIS A 83 -21.97 -5.78 17.45
C HIS A 83 -23.21 -4.89 17.50
#